data_AF-A0A6P6VSE1-F1
#
_entry.id   AF-A0A6P6VSE1-F1
#
_cell.length_a   1.000
_cell.length_b   1.000
_cell.length_c   1.000
_cell.angle_alpha   90.00
_cell.angle_beta   90.00
_cell.angle_gamma   90.00
#
_symmetry.space_group_name_H-M   'P 1'
#
loop_
_entity.id
_entity.type
_entity.pdbx_description
1 polymer ?
#
loop_
_entity_poly.entity_id
_entity_poly.type
_entity_poly.pdbx_seq_one_letter_code
_entity_poly.pdbx_strand_id
1 'polypeptide(L)'
;MGRGKFKGKPTGRRQFSTPEEMIAGTSASRPRTFRQEEAQVEEDVRSEEESEEESEDEEKRKGTQGVIQIENPNLAKPKNVKARDIDMEKTTELSRREREEIERQKAHERYMKLQEQGKTEQARKDLERLALIRQQRAEAAKKREEEKAAKEQKKVEARK
;
A
#
# COMPACT_ATOMS: atom_id res chain seq x y z
N MET A 1 -53.13 0.15 27.11
CA MET A 1 -51.98 0.26 26.18
C MET A 1 -50.68 0.19 26.98
N GLY A 2 -50.05 -0.98 27.08
CA GLY A 2 -48.82 -1.15 27.86
C GLY A 2 -47.62 -0.55 27.12
N ARG A 3 -47.04 0.53 27.66
CA ARG A 3 -45.79 1.09 27.11
C ARG A 3 -44.61 0.28 27.65
N GLY A 4 -44.07 -0.60 26.81
CA GLY A 4 -42.86 -1.35 27.12
C GLY A 4 -41.66 -0.42 27.31
N LYS A 5 -40.93 -0.59 28.41
CA LYS A 5 -39.71 0.16 28.70
C LYS A 5 -38.58 -0.34 27.79
N PHE A 6 -38.26 0.42 26.74
CA PHE A 6 -37.09 0.14 25.90
C PHE A 6 -35.81 0.34 26.71
N LYS A 7 -35.15 -0.76 27.09
CA LYS A 7 -33.80 -0.69 27.67
C LYS A 7 -32.82 -0.42 26.53
N GLY A 8 -32.48 0.85 26.33
CA GLY A 8 -31.37 1.24 25.47
C GLY A 8 -30.06 0.72 26.05
N LYS A 9 -29.62 -0.48 25.65
CA LYS A 9 -28.24 -0.88 25.90
C LYS A 9 -27.35 0.12 25.16
N PRO A 10 -26.27 0.64 25.78
CA PRO A 10 -25.29 1.41 25.03
C PRO A 10 -24.71 0.44 23.99
N THR A 11 -25.00 0.68 22.72
CA THR A 11 -24.32 -0.01 21.62
C THR A 11 -22.83 0.20 21.85
N GLY A 12 -22.12 -0.87 22.19
CA GLY A 12 -20.69 -0.83 22.51
C GLY A 12 -19.97 -0.01 21.46
N ARG A 13 -19.18 0.98 21.91
CA ARG A 13 -18.36 1.80 21.00
C ARG A 13 -17.51 0.85 20.18
N ARG A 14 -17.69 0.84 18.87
CA ARG A 14 -16.81 0.13 17.93
C ARG A 14 -15.48 0.85 17.95
N GLN A 15 -14.46 0.19 18.49
CA GLN A 15 -13.08 0.66 18.37
C GLN A 15 -12.62 0.31 16.95
N PHE A 16 -12.32 1.32 16.16
CA PHE A 16 -11.69 1.14 14.85
C PHE A 16 -10.19 1.37 15.04
N SER A 17 -9.36 0.51 14.46
CA SER A 17 -7.91 0.71 14.47
C SER A 17 -7.58 2.03 13.78
N THR A 18 -6.76 2.84 14.43
CA THR A 18 -6.22 4.06 13.83
C THR A 18 -5.15 3.70 12.79
N PRO A 19 -4.87 4.59 11.81
CA PRO A 19 -3.83 4.35 10.80
C PRO A 19 -2.45 4.07 11.44
N GLU A 20 -2.14 4.78 12.52
CA GLU A 20 -0.90 4.57 13.29
C GLU A 20 -0.85 3.18 13.94
N GLU A 21 -1.97 2.68 14.48
CA GLU A 21 -2.06 1.33 15.04
C GLU A 21 -1.97 0.22 13.99
N MET A 22 -2.45 0.47 12.76
CA MET A 22 -2.29 -0.48 11.66
C MET A 22 -0.83 -0.60 11.22
N ILE A 23 -0.09 0.52 11.22
CA ILE A 23 1.34 0.56 10.88
C ILE A 23 2.19 -0.05 11.99
N ALA A 24 1.86 0.22 13.25
CA ALA A 24 2.55 -0.35 14.42
C ALA A 24 2.36 -1.88 14.56
N GLY A 25 1.39 -2.44 13.84
CA GLY A 25 1.08 -3.86 13.85
C GLY A 25 0.46 -4.32 15.17
N THR A 26 -0.05 -5.55 15.17
CA THR A 26 -0.73 -6.16 16.33
C THR A 26 0.21 -6.54 17.49
N SER A 27 1.48 -6.16 17.42
CA SER A 27 2.52 -6.45 18.42
C SER A 27 2.24 -5.77 19.77
N ALA A 28 1.66 -4.57 19.76
CA ALA A 28 1.35 -3.81 20.98
C ALA A 28 0.17 -4.37 21.78
N SER A 29 -0.77 -5.07 21.13
CA SER A 29 -1.99 -5.61 21.74
C SER A 29 -1.89 -7.09 22.11
N ARG A 30 -0.79 -7.77 21.77
CA ARG A 30 -0.60 -9.19 22.06
C ARG A 30 -0.01 -9.36 23.47
N PRO A 31 -0.64 -10.16 24.35
CA PRO A 31 -0.06 -10.43 25.67
C PRO A 31 1.28 -11.15 25.48
N ARG A 32 2.29 -10.80 26.30
CA ARG A 32 3.63 -11.40 26.27
C ARG A 32 3.66 -12.93 26.43
N THR A 33 2.54 -13.54 26.80
CA THR A 33 2.35 -14.99 26.94
C THR A 33 1.90 -15.67 25.63
N PHE A 34 1.46 -14.92 24.62
CA PHE A 34 1.13 -15.46 23.31
C PHE A 34 2.41 -15.56 22.47
N ARG A 35 3.17 -16.62 22.69
CA ARG A 35 4.29 -17.03 21.84
C ARG A 35 3.67 -17.60 20.56
N GLN A 36 3.67 -16.82 19.47
CA GLN A 36 3.63 -17.44 18.15
C GLN A 36 4.95 -18.18 18.01
N GLU A 37 4.91 -19.49 17.73
CA GLU A 37 6.01 -20.18 17.08
C GLU A 37 6.17 -19.55 15.69
N GLU A 38 6.79 -18.36 15.68
CA GLU A 38 7.48 -17.87 14.51
C GLU A 38 8.58 -18.92 14.27
N ALA A 39 8.53 -19.52 13.08
CA ALA A 39 9.64 -20.29 12.55
C ALA A 39 10.87 -19.37 12.54
N GLN A 40 11.60 -19.38 13.65
CA GLN A 40 12.96 -18.93 13.74
C GLN A 40 13.73 -19.84 12.80
N VAL A 41 14.07 -19.30 11.64
CA VAL A 41 15.19 -19.79 10.87
C VAL A 41 16.38 -19.72 11.82
N GLU A 42 16.80 -20.89 12.28
CA GLU A 42 17.95 -21.14 13.14
C GLU A 42 19.16 -20.36 12.62
N GLU A 43 19.47 -19.24 13.29
CA GLU A 43 20.84 -18.76 13.39
C GLU A 43 21.47 -19.51 14.59
N ASP A 44 21.56 -20.83 14.44
CA ASP A 44 22.31 -21.68 15.34
C ASP A 44 23.78 -21.49 14.95
N VAL A 45 24.45 -20.57 15.65
CA VAL A 45 25.91 -20.45 15.68
C VAL A 45 26.44 -21.65 16.45
N ARG A 46 26.24 -22.84 15.89
CA ARG A 46 26.90 -24.06 16.29
C ARG A 46 28.31 -24.00 15.71
N SER A 47 29.18 -23.38 16.50
CA SER A 47 30.61 -23.63 16.47
C SER A 47 30.85 -25.11 16.76
N GLU A 48 30.70 -25.94 15.74
CA GLU A 48 31.19 -27.30 15.73
C GLU A 48 31.94 -27.50 14.41
N GLU A 49 33.24 -27.60 14.59
CA GLU A 49 34.27 -27.97 13.64
C GLU A 49 33.81 -29.16 12.76
N GLU A 50 33.34 -28.88 11.55
CA GLU A 50 33.15 -29.88 10.50
C GLU A 50 34.41 -29.86 9.63
N SER A 51 35.38 -30.66 10.11
CA SER A 51 36.51 -31.20 9.36
C SER A 51 36.01 -32.07 8.21
N GLU A 52 36.74 -32.03 7.09
CA GLU A 52 36.74 -33.02 5.99
C GLU A 52 35.38 -33.20 5.26
N GLU A 53 35.26 -33.37 3.95
CA GLU A 53 36.17 -33.69 2.86
C GLU A 53 35.30 -33.56 1.59
N GLU A 54 35.91 -33.09 0.51
CA GLU A 54 35.70 -33.61 -0.86
C GLU A 54 34.29 -34.06 -1.28
N SER A 55 33.61 -33.24 -2.09
CA SER A 55 32.65 -33.75 -3.07
C SER A 55 32.71 -32.93 -4.35
N GLU A 56 33.74 -33.24 -5.15
CA GLU A 56 33.67 -33.13 -6.61
C GLU A 56 32.53 -34.03 -7.12
N ASP A 57 31.28 -33.58 -7.04
CA ASP A 57 30.17 -34.22 -7.75
C ASP A 57 30.18 -33.79 -9.22
N GLU A 58 31.28 -34.13 -9.89
CA GLU A 58 31.15 -34.69 -11.22
C GLU A 58 30.70 -36.13 -11.04
N GLU A 59 29.38 -36.37 -10.99
CA GLU A 59 28.82 -37.71 -11.15
C GLU A 59 29.41 -38.28 -12.44
N LYS A 60 30.47 -39.10 -12.30
CA LYS A 60 31.18 -39.72 -13.41
C LYS A 60 30.18 -40.61 -14.13
N ARG A 61 29.54 -40.07 -15.17
CA ARG A 61 28.58 -40.78 -16.00
C ARG A 61 29.27 -42.03 -16.52
N LYS A 62 28.67 -43.18 -16.26
CA LYS A 62 29.31 -44.48 -16.47
C LYS A 62 29.48 -44.69 -17.98
N GLY A 63 30.73 -44.86 -18.43
CA GLY A 63 31.05 -45.16 -19.83
C GLY A 63 30.80 -44.01 -20.81
N THR A 64 30.20 -44.29 -21.96
CA THR A 64 30.01 -43.34 -23.07
C THR A 64 28.82 -42.38 -22.86
N GLN A 65 28.10 -42.47 -21.74
CA GLN A 65 26.94 -41.61 -21.43
C GLN A 65 27.27 -40.11 -21.34
N GLY A 66 28.53 -39.74 -21.11
CA GLY A 66 29.00 -38.36 -21.19
C GLY A 66 29.20 -37.84 -22.63
N VAL A 67 29.41 -38.74 -23.59
CA VAL A 67 29.70 -38.41 -25.00
C VAL A 67 28.41 -38.26 -25.82
N ILE A 68 27.33 -38.93 -25.41
CA ILE A 68 26.04 -38.89 -26.09
C ILE A 68 25.30 -37.62 -25.68
N GLN A 69 25.02 -36.76 -26.65
CA GLN A 69 24.18 -35.56 -26.46
C GLN A 69 22.73 -36.00 -26.24
N ILE A 70 22.21 -35.77 -25.03
CA ILE A 70 20.82 -36.09 -24.67
C ILE A 70 19.93 -34.94 -25.16
N GLU A 71 19.37 -35.07 -26.36
CA GLU A 71 18.38 -34.13 -26.92
C GLU A 71 16.95 -34.43 -26.43
N ASN A 72 16.77 -34.65 -25.12
CA ASN A 72 15.43 -34.87 -24.57
C ASN A 72 14.77 -33.51 -24.26
N PRO A 73 13.71 -33.10 -24.99
CA PRO A 73 13.04 -31.82 -24.79
C PRO A 73 12.34 -31.71 -23.42
N ASN A 74 12.05 -32.84 -22.77
CA ASN A 74 11.46 -32.90 -21.43
C ASN A 74 12.50 -33.09 -20.32
N LEU A 75 13.81 -33.04 -20.63
CA LEU A 75 14.85 -33.17 -19.62
C LEU A 75 14.77 -31.98 -18.67
N ALA A 76 14.47 -32.25 -17.41
CA ALA A 76 14.41 -31.22 -16.38
C ALA A 76 15.78 -30.54 -16.26
N LYS A 77 15.84 -29.25 -16.61
CA LYS A 77 17.05 -28.44 -16.43
C LYS A 77 17.26 -28.17 -14.94
N PRO A 78 18.52 -28.13 -14.45
CA PRO A 78 18.79 -27.79 -13.07
C PRO A 78 18.27 -26.39 -12.76
N LYS A 79 17.56 -26.25 -11.63
CA LYS A 79 16.95 -24.98 -11.19
C LYS A 79 17.98 -24.02 -10.56
N ASN A 80 19.17 -24.53 -10.23
CA ASN A 80 20.23 -23.77 -9.58
C ASN A 80 21.26 -23.38 -10.65
N VAL A 81 21.25 -22.11 -11.05
CA VAL A 81 22.23 -21.53 -12.00
C VAL A 81 23.20 -20.66 -11.21
N LYS A 82 24.49 -20.72 -11.56
CA LYS A 82 25.52 -19.90 -10.90
C LYS A 82 25.36 -18.44 -11.32
N ALA A 83 25.63 -17.51 -10.40
CA ALA A 83 25.46 -16.07 -10.64
C ALA A 83 26.27 -15.52 -11.83
N ARG A 84 27.34 -16.21 -12.25
CA ARG A 84 28.18 -15.83 -13.40
C ARG A 84 27.52 -16.10 -14.76
N ASP A 85 26.55 -17.02 -14.82
CA ASP A 85 25.88 -17.45 -16.05
C ASP A 85 24.51 -16.78 -16.23
N ILE A 86 24.17 -15.80 -15.39
CA ILE A 86 22.90 -15.07 -15.44
C ILE A 86 23.06 -13.86 -16.37
N ASP A 87 22.50 -13.94 -17.57
CA ASP A 87 22.35 -12.81 -18.48
C ASP A 87 21.33 -11.80 -17.92
N MET A 88 21.80 -10.73 -17.28
CA MET A 88 20.95 -9.65 -16.73
C MET A 88 20.19 -8.85 -17.81
N GLU A 89 20.59 -8.98 -19.08
CA GLU A 89 19.99 -8.25 -20.20
C GLU A 89 18.69 -8.92 -20.70
N LYS A 90 18.47 -10.20 -20.38
CA LYS A 90 17.21 -10.89 -20.65
C LYS A 90 16.22 -10.53 -19.54
N THR A 91 15.47 -9.45 -19.75
CA THR A 91 14.32 -9.14 -18.88
C THR A 91 13.41 -10.34 -18.87
N THR A 92 13.25 -10.97 -17.70
CA THR A 92 12.28 -12.04 -17.52
C THR A 92 10.93 -11.50 -17.93
N GLU A 93 10.36 -12.09 -18.98
CA GLU A 93 9.03 -11.73 -19.44
C GLU A 93 8.06 -12.00 -18.31
N LEU A 94 7.63 -10.92 -17.62
CA LEU A 94 6.68 -10.98 -16.53
C LEU A 94 5.51 -11.88 -16.92
N SER A 95 5.13 -12.76 -15.99
CA SER A 95 4.02 -13.69 -16.20
C SER A 95 2.77 -12.90 -16.60
N ARG A 96 1.88 -13.50 -17.41
CA ARG A 96 0.63 -12.83 -17.83
C ARG A 96 -0.13 -12.23 -16.64
N ARG A 97 -0.12 -12.94 -15.51
CA ARG A 97 -0.71 -12.49 -14.24
C ARG A 97 -0.05 -11.22 -13.69
N GLU A 98 1.28 -11.18 -13.69
CA GLU A 98 2.06 -10.04 -13.19
C GLU A 98 1.87 -8.81 -14.08
N ARG A 99 1.76 -8.99 -15.40
CA ARG A 99 1.46 -7.89 -16.34
C ARG A 99 0.10 -7.27 -16.06
N GLU A 100 -0.93 -8.10 -15.90
CA GLU A 100 -2.29 -7.64 -15.59
C GLU A 100 -2.36 -6.94 -14.22
N GLU A 101 -1.64 -7.44 -13.21
CA GLU A 101 -1.59 -6.81 -11.88
C GLU A 101 -0.90 -5.43 -11.93
N ILE A 102 0.20 -5.30 -12.67
CA ILE A 102 0.89 -4.01 -12.85
C ILE A 102 0.01 -3.03 -13.64
N GLU A 103 -0.69 -3.49 -14.66
CA GLU A 103 -1.63 -2.65 -15.40
C GLU A 103 -2.78 -2.18 -14.52
N ARG A 104 -3.31 -3.05 -13.66
CA ARG A 104 -4.35 -2.70 -12.68
C ARG A 104 -3.85 -1.65 -11.69
N GLN A 105 -2.62 -1.80 -11.18
CA GLN A 105 -1.99 -0.83 -10.29
C GLN A 105 -1.81 0.52 -11.01
N LYS A 106 -1.22 0.52 -12.22
CA LYS A 106 -1.04 1.74 -13.03
C LYS A 106 -2.36 2.43 -13.36
N ALA A 107 -3.42 1.67 -13.64
CA ALA A 107 -4.76 2.22 -13.90
C ALA A 107 -5.34 2.88 -12.65
N HIS A 108 -5.19 2.25 -11.48
CA HIS A 108 -5.60 2.82 -10.21
C HIS A 108 -4.83 4.10 -9.88
N GLU A 109 -3.50 4.08 -10.01
CA GLU A 109 -2.64 5.26 -9.80
C GLU A 109 -3.03 6.41 -10.75
N ARG A 110 -3.28 6.10 -12.02
CA ARG A 110 -3.74 7.09 -12.99
C ARG A 110 -5.08 7.69 -12.58
N TYR A 111 -6.02 6.87 -12.11
CA TYR A 111 -7.31 7.34 -11.63
C TYR A 111 -7.15 8.26 -10.42
N MET A 112 -6.35 7.85 -9.43
CA MET A 112 -6.03 8.66 -8.25
C MET A 112 -5.38 10.00 -8.64
N LYS A 113 -4.40 9.97 -9.54
CA LYS A 113 -3.75 11.18 -10.06
C LYS A 113 -4.71 12.09 -10.80
N LEU A 114 -5.66 11.55 -11.56
CA LEU A 114 -6.69 12.35 -12.23
C LEU A 114 -7.69 12.97 -11.24
N GLN A 115 -8.02 12.25 -10.17
CA GLN A 115 -8.85 12.75 -9.07
C GLN A 115 -8.16 13.91 -8.36
N GLU A 116 -6.89 13.76 -8.01
CA GLU A 116 -6.06 14.81 -7.39
C GLU A 116 -5.94 16.05 -8.30
N GLN A 117 -5.79 15.84 -9.61
CA GLN A 117 -5.77 16.91 -10.61
C GLN A 117 -7.13 17.59 -10.80
N GLY A 118 -8.21 17.08 -10.18
CA GLY A 118 -9.54 17.64 -10.38
C GLY A 118 -10.14 17.33 -11.74
N LYS A 119 -9.60 16.36 -12.49
CA LYS A 119 -10.00 16.07 -13.87
C LYS A 119 -11.17 15.11 -13.98
N THR A 120 -11.41 14.28 -12.96
CA THR A 120 -12.58 13.41 -12.87
C THR A 120 -13.84 14.24 -12.65
N GLU A 121 -14.99 13.76 -13.11
CA GLU A 121 -16.26 14.48 -12.95
C GLU A 121 -16.63 14.71 -11.48
N GLN A 122 -16.28 13.76 -10.60
CA GLN A 122 -16.48 13.90 -9.16
C GLN A 122 -15.65 15.05 -8.60
N ALA A 123 -14.34 15.07 -8.89
CA ALA A 123 -13.47 16.12 -8.40
C ALA A 123 -13.81 17.50 -8.98
N ARG A 124 -14.26 17.57 -10.24
CA ARG A 124 -14.77 18.82 -10.82
C ARG A 124 -15.97 19.36 -10.04
N LYS A 125 -16.96 18.51 -9.75
CA LYS A 125 -18.14 18.88 -8.96
C LYS A 125 -17.76 19.33 -7.55
N ASP A 126 -16.81 18.66 -6.91
CA ASP A 126 -16.32 19.05 -5.58
C ASP A 126 -15.60 20.39 -5.62
N LEU A 127 -14.76 20.64 -6.64
CA LEU A 127 -14.10 21.93 -6.84
C LEU A 127 -15.10 23.05 -7.13
N GLU A 128 -16.12 22.80 -7.95
CA GLU A 128 -17.22 23.74 -8.24
C GLU A 128 -17.99 24.08 -6.97
N ARG A 129 -18.33 23.07 -6.15
CA ARG A 129 -18.98 23.27 -4.85
C ARG A 129 -18.13 24.13 -3.93
N LEU A 130 -16.82 23.85 -3.85
CA LEU A 130 -15.89 24.65 -3.06
C LEU A 130 -15.75 26.08 -3.58
N ALA A 131 -15.75 26.28 -4.90
CA ALA A 131 -15.70 27.59 -5.53
C ALA A 131 -16.95 28.42 -5.19
N LEU A 132 -18.14 27.82 -5.23
CA LEU A 132 -19.39 28.47 -4.84
C LEU A 132 -19.38 28.89 -3.37
N ILE A 133 -18.87 28.05 -2.46
CA ILE A 133 -18.70 28.42 -1.05
C ILE A 133 -17.71 29.57 -0.88
N ARG A 134 -16.59 29.56 -1.62
CA ARG A 134 -15.61 30.67 -1.59
C ARG A 134 -16.24 31.97 -2.09
N GLN A 135 -17.04 31.93 -3.16
CA GLN A 135 -17.77 33.09 -3.66
C GLN A 135 -18.76 33.63 -2.63
N GLN A 136 -19.60 32.77 -2.03
CA GLN A 136 -20.54 33.18 -0.99
C GLN A 136 -19.84 33.82 0.21
N ARG A 137 -18.68 33.29 0.61
CA ARG A 137 -17.87 33.87 1.69
C ARG A 137 -17.28 35.22 1.31
N ALA A 138 -16.76 35.36 0.09
CA ALA A 138 -16.21 36.62 -0.40
C ALA A 138 -17.29 37.69 -0.53
N GLU A 139 -18.47 37.35 -1.07
CA GLU A 139 -19.62 38.25 -1.16
C GLU A 139 -20.13 38.67 0.21
N ALA A 140 -20.22 37.74 1.17
CA ALA A 140 -20.60 38.06 2.54
C ALA A 140 -19.57 38.97 3.23
N ALA A 141 -18.27 38.78 2.97
CA ALA A 141 -17.22 39.66 3.49
C ALA A 141 -17.32 41.06 2.88
N LYS A 142 -17.47 41.16 1.56
CA LYS A 142 -17.67 42.44 0.85
C LYS A 142 -18.90 43.18 1.35
N LYS A 143 -20.05 42.52 1.47
CA LYS A 143 -21.28 43.13 2.03
C LYS A 143 -21.06 43.65 3.46
N ARG A 144 -20.33 42.91 4.30
CA ARG A 144 -20.00 43.38 5.67
C ARG A 144 -19.07 44.58 5.66
N GLU A 145 -18.11 44.65 4.74
CA GLU A 145 -17.20 45.80 4.60
C GLU A 145 -17.95 47.03 4.09
N GLU A 146 -18.81 46.88 3.09
CA GLU A 146 -19.67 47.94 2.57
C GLU A 146 -20.62 48.49 3.64
N GLU A 147 -21.27 47.61 4.43
CA GLU A 147 -22.11 48.04 5.54
C GLU A 147 -21.33 48.78 6.64
N LYS A 148 -20.10 48.35 6.93
CA LYS A 148 -19.23 49.03 7.90
C LYS A 148 -18.80 50.40 7.37
N ALA A 149 -18.37 50.48 6.12
CA ALA A 149 -17.98 51.73 5.47
C ALA A 149 -19.16 52.72 5.41
N ALA A 150 -20.37 52.26 5.05
CA ALA A 150 -21.56 53.10 5.04
C ALA A 150 -21.94 53.59 6.45
N LYS A 151 -21.78 52.74 7.48
CA LYS A 151 -22.00 53.15 8.88
C LYS A 151 -20.96 54.18 9.34
N GLU A 152 -19.70 54.05 8.91
CA GLU A 152 -18.64 55.02 9.22
C GLU A 152 -18.86 56.35 8.50
N GLN A 153 -19.22 56.33 7.21
CA GLN A 153 -19.60 57.55 6.48
C GLN A 153 -20.76 58.28 7.14
N LYS A 154 -21.84 57.57 7.51
CA LYS A 154 -22.97 58.16 8.25
C LYS A 154 -22.56 58.75 9.60
N LYS A 155 -21.63 58.10 10.32
CA LYS A 155 -21.09 58.64 11.59
C LYS A 155 -20.23 59.89 11.39
N VAL A 156 -19.48 59.96 10.29
CA VAL A 156 -18.65 61.11 9.94
C VAL A 156 -19.54 62.28 9.50
N GLU A 157 -20.55 62.03 8.67
CA GLU A 157 -21.56 63.01 8.27
C GLU A 157 -22.35 63.54 9.48
N ALA A 158 -22.75 62.68 10.42
CA ALA A 158 -23.46 63.10 11.64
C ALA A 158 -22.58 63.88 12.65
N ARG A 159 -21.26 63.86 12.49
CA ARG A 159 -20.31 64.62 13.33
C ARG A 159 -19.91 65.97 12.71
N LYS A 160 -20.30 66.23 11.46
CA LYS A 160 -20.01 67.46 10.74
C LYS A 160 -21.20 68.41 10.83
#